data_AF-A0A643C7H1-F1
#
_entry.id   AF-A0A643C7H1-F1
#
_cell.length_a   1.000
_cell.length_b   1.000
_cell.length_c   1.000
_cell.angle_alpha   90.00
_cell.angle_beta   90.00
_cell.angle_gamma   90.00
#
_symmetry.space_group_name_H-M   'P 1'
#
loop_
_entity.id
_entity.type
_entity.pdbx_description
1 polymer ?
#
loop_
_entity_poly.entity_id
_entity_poly.type
_entity_poly.pdbx_seq_one_letter_code
_entity_poly.pdbx_strand_id
1 'polypeptide(L)'
;MRSRQEMKNPISNKKRKKEAQVAFSKTLEKEAKGVEPDIAVPKFKQKKWECDRAYVQRMEQEAQHVLFLSKNQASRQPEVQAAPKKEKSERKKAFQKRRLDKVQQRRKEKAAERLEQELLRDTVKFGEVALQPPELTAKPRMSTSRDQPGKKSLMLKMLLSPGGVSQPLTTSLARQR
;
A
#
# COMPACT_ATOMS: atom_id res chain seq x y z
N MET A 1 11.18 -32.13 38.85
CA MET A 1 12.00 -32.49 40.04
C MET A 1 13.34 -31.75 39.92
N ARG A 2 13.70 -30.89 40.88
CA ARG A 2 15.01 -30.18 40.87
C ARG A 2 16.14 -31.17 41.15
N SER A 3 17.27 -31.01 40.47
CA SER A 3 18.42 -31.94 40.57
C SER A 3 18.98 -31.97 41.99
N ARG A 4 19.40 -33.16 42.47
CA ARG A 4 20.04 -33.34 43.80
C ARG A 4 21.26 -32.44 44.02
N GLN A 5 21.85 -31.92 42.93
CA GLN A 5 22.99 -31.01 42.95
C GLN A 5 22.62 -29.58 43.35
N GLU A 6 21.40 -29.13 43.03
CA GLU A 6 20.89 -27.79 43.41
C GLU A 6 20.58 -27.71 44.91
N MET A 7 20.27 -28.85 45.55
CA MET A 7 19.97 -28.95 46.99
C MET A 7 21.22 -28.87 47.88
N LYS A 8 22.44 -28.92 47.31
CA LYS A 8 23.71 -28.96 48.07
C LYS A 8 24.40 -27.61 48.24
N ASN A 9 23.87 -26.53 47.67
CA ASN A 9 24.46 -25.20 47.79
C ASN A 9 23.64 -24.33 48.75
N PRO A 10 23.97 -24.26 50.05
CA PRO A 10 23.38 -23.25 50.90
C PRO A 10 23.88 -21.89 50.40
N ILE A 11 22.97 -21.11 49.80
CA ILE A 11 23.25 -19.73 49.40
C ILE A 11 23.82 -19.02 50.63
N SER A 12 25.06 -18.53 50.55
CA SER A 12 25.70 -17.91 51.70
C SER A 12 24.83 -16.77 52.22
N ASN A 13 24.72 -16.63 53.55
CA ASN A 13 23.85 -15.62 54.18
C ASN A 13 24.09 -14.19 53.64
N LYS A 14 25.32 -13.92 53.17
CA LYS A 14 25.71 -12.67 52.52
C LYS A 14 25.02 -12.46 51.16
N LYS A 15 24.87 -13.49 50.34
CA LYS A 15 24.12 -13.42 49.06
C LYS A 15 22.62 -13.25 49.32
N ARG A 16 22.06 -14.01 50.27
CA ARG A 16 20.63 -13.92 50.64
C ARG A 16 20.25 -12.54 51.17
N LYS A 17 21.09 -11.90 52.00
CA LYS A 17 20.87 -10.52 52.46
C LYS A 17 20.92 -9.50 51.33
N LYS A 18 21.85 -9.64 50.37
CA LYS A 18 21.92 -8.75 49.20
C LYS A 18 20.71 -8.90 48.29
N GLU A 19 20.28 -10.13 48.03
CA GLU A 19 19.08 -10.39 47.24
C GLU A 19 17.81 -9.86 47.91
N ALA A 20 17.69 -9.99 49.23
CA ALA A 20 16.58 -9.41 49.99
C ALA A 20 16.59 -7.87 49.96
N GLN A 21 17.77 -7.24 50.07
CA GLN A 21 17.91 -5.79 49.98
C GLN A 21 17.55 -5.28 48.58
N VAL A 22 17.97 -5.99 47.52
CA VAL A 22 17.62 -5.67 46.13
C VAL A 22 16.14 -5.93 45.85
N ALA A 23 15.53 -6.97 46.44
CA ALA A 23 14.10 -7.20 46.33
C ALA A 23 13.30 -6.08 47.02
N PHE A 24 13.74 -5.66 48.21
CA PHE A 24 13.15 -4.55 48.97
C PHE A 24 13.28 -3.21 48.23
N SER A 25 14.44 -2.89 47.64
CA SER A 25 14.59 -1.68 46.84
C SER A 25 13.72 -1.75 45.58
N LYS A 26 13.61 -2.92 44.93
CA LYS A 26 12.73 -3.12 43.77
C LYS A 26 11.25 -3.00 44.10
N THR A 27 10.79 -3.41 45.29
CA THR A 27 9.40 -3.19 45.70
C THR A 27 9.14 -1.71 45.98
N LEU A 28 10.07 -1.05 46.67
CA LEU A 28 9.99 0.38 46.99
C LEU A 28 10.01 1.25 45.71
N GLU A 29 10.82 0.88 44.72
CA GLU A 29 10.85 1.51 43.39
C GLU A 29 9.58 1.24 42.58
N LYS A 30 8.94 0.07 42.74
CA LYS A 30 7.65 -0.23 42.07
C LYS A 30 6.51 0.55 42.70
N GLU A 31 6.55 0.78 44.01
CA GLU A 31 5.62 1.65 44.72
C GLU A 31 5.85 3.12 44.35
N ALA A 32 7.11 3.55 44.21
CA ALA A 32 7.47 4.89 43.73
C ALA A 32 7.16 5.12 42.23
N LYS A 33 7.11 4.05 41.43
CA LYS A 33 6.63 4.06 40.03
C LYS A 33 5.13 3.81 39.92
N GLY A 34 4.47 3.47 41.03
CA GLY A 34 3.02 3.40 41.09
C GLY A 34 2.47 4.79 40.80
N VAL A 35 1.36 4.84 40.06
CA VAL A 35 0.57 6.05 39.86
C VAL A 35 0.48 6.77 41.20
N GLU A 36 1.14 7.93 41.30
CA GLU A 36 1.05 8.81 42.47
C GLU A 36 -0.42 8.81 42.91
N PRO A 37 -0.76 8.38 44.13
CA PRO A 37 -2.15 8.33 44.54
C PRO A 37 -2.78 9.73 44.40
N ASP A 38 -4.06 9.79 44.07
CA ASP A 38 -4.77 11.06 44.03
C ASP A 38 -4.68 11.73 45.40
N ILE A 39 -4.34 13.03 45.42
CA ILE A 39 -4.26 13.79 46.67
C ILE A 39 -5.64 13.76 47.32
N ALA A 40 -5.71 13.23 48.53
CA ALA A 40 -6.94 13.20 49.29
C ALA A 40 -7.42 14.62 49.55
N VAL A 41 -8.62 14.96 49.09
CA VAL A 41 -9.23 16.28 49.28
C VAL A 41 -9.76 16.38 50.72
N PRO A 42 -9.22 17.28 51.57
CA PRO A 42 -9.70 17.44 52.94
C PRO A 42 -11.14 17.95 52.96
N LYS A 43 -11.91 17.49 53.96
CA LYS A 43 -13.29 17.93 54.18
C LYS A 43 -13.32 18.91 55.35
N PHE A 44 -13.48 20.20 55.05
CA PHE A 44 -13.48 21.25 56.07
C PHE A 44 -14.82 21.37 56.78
N LYS A 45 -15.06 20.50 57.76
CA LYS A 45 -16.18 20.61 58.71
C LYS A 45 -15.64 20.87 60.12
N GLN A 46 -16.24 21.82 60.84
CA GLN A 46 -15.91 22.10 62.24
C GLN A 46 -16.34 20.91 63.11
N LYS A 47 -15.47 20.49 64.03
CA LYS A 47 -15.77 19.40 64.95
C LYS A 47 -16.59 19.92 66.15
N LYS A 48 -17.35 19.03 66.80
CA LYS A 48 -18.26 19.37 67.91
C LYS A 48 -17.61 20.12 69.09
N TRP A 49 -16.30 19.95 69.29
CA TRP A 49 -15.54 20.54 70.40
C TRP A 49 -14.38 21.40 69.89
N GLU A 50 -14.41 21.82 68.63
CA GLU A 50 -13.37 22.65 68.02
C GLU A 50 -13.81 24.11 68.08
N CYS A 51 -12.99 24.95 68.73
CA CYS A 51 -13.22 26.39 68.68
C CYS A 51 -12.91 26.94 67.28
N ASP A 52 -13.52 28.07 66.92
CA ASP A 52 -13.41 28.64 65.57
C ASP A 52 -11.96 28.90 65.16
N ARG A 53 -11.13 29.36 66.11
CA ARG A 53 -9.70 29.60 65.87
C ARG A 53 -8.94 28.31 65.54
N ALA A 54 -9.22 27.23 66.25
CA ALA A 54 -8.60 25.93 66.00
C ALA A 54 -9.05 25.35 64.65
N TYR A 55 -10.32 25.56 64.28
CA TYR A 55 -10.84 25.17 62.99
C TYR A 55 -10.11 25.89 61.84
N VAL A 56 -9.97 27.22 61.92
CA VAL A 56 -9.27 28.01 60.90
C VAL A 56 -7.81 27.57 60.77
N GLN A 57 -7.12 27.37 61.89
CA GLN A 57 -5.73 26.92 61.89
C GLN A 57 -5.55 25.53 61.26
N ARG A 58 -6.45 24.59 61.55
CA ARG A 58 -6.45 23.27 60.92
C ARG A 58 -6.71 23.36 59.43
N MET A 59 -7.66 24.21 59.02
CA MET A 59 -7.98 24.46 57.63
C MET A 59 -6.75 24.95 56.85
N GLU A 60 -6.03 25.90 57.45
CA GLU A 60 -4.83 26.50 56.86
C GLU A 60 -3.70 25.47 56.70
N GLN A 61 -3.45 24.64 57.73
CA GLN A 61 -2.44 23.58 57.67
C GLN A 61 -2.76 22.53 56.61
N GLU A 62 -4.00 22.04 56.57
CA GLU A 62 -4.45 21.06 55.58
C GLU A 62 -4.36 21.64 54.15
N ALA A 63 -4.70 22.92 53.96
CA ALA A 63 -4.57 23.60 52.66
C ALA A 63 -3.10 23.76 52.23
N GLN A 64 -2.22 24.17 53.14
CA GLN A 64 -0.77 24.27 52.88
C GLN A 64 -0.18 22.90 52.51
N HIS A 65 -0.61 21.84 53.20
CA HIS A 65 -0.16 20.48 52.95
C HIS A 65 -0.61 19.97 51.57
N VAL A 66 -1.87 20.18 51.18
CA VAL A 66 -2.38 19.83 49.84
C VAL A 66 -1.64 20.62 48.76
N LEU A 67 -1.41 21.91 48.98
CA LEU A 67 -0.66 22.75 48.04
C LEU A 67 0.78 22.24 47.85
N PHE A 68 1.43 21.83 48.93
CA PHE A 68 2.76 21.21 48.88
C PHE A 68 2.76 19.92 48.06
N LEU A 69 1.82 19.01 48.32
CA LEU A 69 1.68 17.76 47.56
C LEU A 69 1.43 18.03 46.07
N SER A 70 0.54 18.98 45.76
CA SER A 70 0.20 19.34 44.38
C SER A 70 1.41 19.90 43.61
N LYS A 71 2.29 20.67 44.25
CA LYS A 71 3.50 21.21 43.61
C LYS A 71 4.52 20.13 43.26
N ASN A 72 4.53 19.04 44.02
CA ASN A 72 5.46 17.93 43.83
C ASN A 72 4.92 16.88 42.84
N GLN A 73 3.64 16.93 42.47
CA GLN A 73 3.07 16.01 41.50
C GLN A 73 3.43 16.43 40.06
N ALA A 74 3.82 15.44 39.25
CA ALA A 74 3.98 15.64 37.82
C ALA A 74 2.67 16.13 37.18
N SER A 75 2.76 17.02 36.20
CA SER A 75 1.60 17.59 35.51
C SER A 75 0.73 16.47 34.91
N ARG A 76 -0.42 16.21 35.52
CA ARG A 76 -1.37 15.23 35.02
C ARG A 76 -2.16 15.84 33.87
N GLN A 77 -2.19 15.13 32.75
CA GLN A 77 -3.00 15.46 31.59
C GLN A 77 -4.12 14.41 31.47
N PRO A 78 -5.14 14.45 32.35
CA PRO A 78 -6.23 13.47 32.32
C PRO A 78 -7.00 13.51 31.00
N GLU A 79 -7.02 14.66 30.30
CA GLU A 79 -7.65 14.82 28.99
C GLU A 79 -6.87 14.14 27.84
N VAL A 80 -5.55 13.97 27.99
CA VAL A 80 -4.69 13.29 26.99
C VAL A 80 -4.81 11.77 27.10
N GLN A 81 -5.37 11.25 28.20
CA GLN A 81 -5.90 9.88 28.25
C GLN A 81 -7.23 9.84 27.47
N ALA A 82 -7.14 10.14 26.17
CA ALA A 82 -8.17 9.86 25.20
C ALA A 82 -8.62 8.42 25.43
N ALA A 83 -9.93 8.24 25.64
CA ALA A 83 -10.59 6.96 25.84
C ALA A 83 -9.88 5.87 25.04
N PRO A 84 -9.58 4.69 25.64
CA PRO A 84 -8.79 3.65 24.97
C PRO A 84 -9.41 3.41 23.61
N LYS A 85 -8.76 3.92 22.56
CA LYS A 85 -9.23 3.78 21.20
C LYS A 85 -9.26 2.28 21.02
N LYS A 86 -10.44 1.67 21.02
CA LYS A 86 -10.59 0.22 20.85
C LYS A 86 -9.95 -0.11 19.52
N GLU A 87 -8.69 -0.50 19.58
CA GLU A 87 -7.90 -0.71 18.40
C GLU A 87 -8.52 -1.89 17.68
N LYS A 88 -9.00 -1.64 16.46
CA LYS A 88 -9.53 -2.70 15.62
C LYS A 88 -8.41 -3.73 15.44
N SER A 89 -8.75 -5.02 15.46
CA SER A 89 -7.78 -6.07 15.16
C SER A 89 -7.08 -5.81 13.84
N GLU A 90 -5.83 -6.26 13.71
CA GLU A 90 -5.01 -6.06 12.51
C GLU A 90 -5.73 -6.52 11.23
N ARG A 91 -6.45 -7.65 11.31
CA ARG A 91 -7.29 -8.18 10.23
C ARG A 91 -8.35 -7.18 9.77
N LYS A 92 -9.01 -6.48 10.70
CA LYS A 92 -10.03 -5.48 10.39
C LYS A 92 -9.42 -4.20 9.80
N LYS A 93 -8.22 -3.80 10.25
CA LYS A 93 -7.45 -2.69 9.65
C LYS A 93 -7.06 -3.03 8.20
N ALA A 94 -6.52 -4.22 7.96
CA ALA A 94 -6.14 -4.69 6.62
C ALA A 94 -7.33 -4.80 5.66
N PHE A 95 -8.47 -5.32 6.13
CA PHE A 95 -9.70 -5.38 5.32
C PHE A 95 -10.21 -4.00 4.91
N GLN A 96 -10.20 -3.03 5.82
CA GLN A 96 -10.59 -1.64 5.53
C GLN A 96 -9.65 -1.01 4.50
N LYS A 97 -8.33 -1.19 4.66
CA LYS A 97 -7.33 -0.70 3.71
C LYS A 97 -7.54 -1.29 2.30
N ARG A 98 -7.69 -2.61 2.19
CA ARG A 98 -7.94 -3.29 0.90
C ARG A 98 -9.20 -2.79 0.19
N ARG A 99 -10.27 -2.51 0.95
CA ARG A 99 -11.51 -1.91 0.43
C ARG A 99 -11.25 -0.52 -0.17
N LEU A 100 -10.52 0.33 0.55
CA LEU A 100 -10.19 1.68 0.08
C LEU A 100 -9.29 1.63 -1.17
N ASP A 101 -8.28 0.78 -1.16
CA ASP A 101 -7.35 0.63 -2.29
C ASP A 101 -8.09 0.21 -3.57
N LYS A 102 -9.05 -0.73 -3.46
CA LYS A 102 -9.87 -1.16 -4.61
C LYS A 102 -10.72 -0.01 -5.18
N VAL A 103 -11.25 0.86 -4.34
CA VAL A 103 -12.02 2.03 -4.80
C VAL A 103 -11.12 3.04 -5.49
N GLN A 104 -9.92 3.27 -4.96
CA GLN A 104 -8.94 4.16 -5.57
C GLN A 104 -8.45 3.64 -6.93
N GLN A 105 -8.16 2.34 -7.03
CA GLN A 105 -7.78 1.70 -8.29
C GLN A 105 -8.87 1.88 -9.35
N ARG A 106 -10.13 1.56 -9.03
CA ARG A 106 -11.26 1.77 -9.93
C ARG A 106 -11.43 3.22 -10.38
N ARG A 107 -11.14 4.19 -9.51
CA ARG A 107 -11.17 5.61 -9.87
C ARG A 107 -10.06 5.96 -10.85
N LYS A 108 -8.85 5.44 -10.64
CA LYS A 108 -7.70 5.66 -11.54
C LYS A 108 -7.93 5.01 -12.90
N GLU A 109 -8.43 3.78 -12.93
CA GLU A 109 -8.79 3.06 -14.17
C GLU A 109 -9.84 3.85 -14.96
N LYS A 110 -10.92 4.30 -14.32
CA LYS A 110 -11.93 5.12 -14.99
C LYS A 110 -11.41 6.47 -15.47
N ALA A 111 -10.47 7.07 -14.75
CA ALA A 111 -9.84 8.31 -15.18
C ALA A 111 -8.96 8.07 -16.41
N ALA A 112 -8.19 6.98 -16.44
CA ALA A 112 -7.39 6.58 -17.60
C ALA A 112 -8.29 6.28 -18.80
N GLU A 113 -9.37 5.52 -18.62
CA GLU A 113 -10.34 5.20 -19.68
C GLU A 113 -10.97 6.47 -20.29
N ARG A 114 -11.30 7.47 -19.46
CA ARG A 114 -11.81 8.76 -19.96
C ARG A 114 -10.76 9.50 -20.79
N LEU A 115 -9.52 9.54 -20.33
CA LEU A 115 -8.42 10.17 -21.07
C LEU A 115 -8.15 9.44 -22.40
N GLU A 116 -8.20 8.11 -22.42
CA GLU A 116 -8.08 7.32 -23.65
C GLU A 116 -9.24 7.63 -24.61
N GLN A 117 -10.47 7.69 -24.10
CA GLN A 117 -11.63 8.06 -24.92
C GLN A 117 -11.50 9.47 -25.51
N GLU A 118 -10.93 10.42 -24.77
CA GLU A 118 -10.68 11.78 -25.27
C GLU A 118 -9.60 11.79 -26.35
N LEU A 119 -8.52 11.02 -26.20
CA LEU A 119 -7.41 10.93 -27.15
C LEU A 119 -7.77 10.17 -28.43
N LEU A 120 -8.60 9.13 -28.34
CA LEU A 120 -9.00 8.27 -29.47
C LEU A 120 -10.32 8.73 -30.13
N ARG A 121 -10.89 9.86 -29.69
CA ARG A 121 -12.07 10.44 -30.32
C ARG A 121 -11.69 11.19 -31.60
N ASP A 122 -11.82 10.52 -32.73
CA ASP A 122 -11.75 11.15 -34.04
C ASP A 122 -13.03 11.95 -34.30
N THR A 123 -12.93 13.28 -34.28
CA THR A 123 -14.05 14.16 -34.65
C THR A 123 -14.19 14.23 -36.17
N VAL A 124 -14.71 13.18 -36.79
CA VAL A 124 -15.09 13.19 -38.20
C VAL A 124 -16.52 13.73 -38.30
N LYS A 125 -16.73 14.79 -39.08
CA LYS A 125 -18.08 15.31 -39.32
C LYS A 125 -18.85 14.30 -40.19
N PHE A 126 -20.09 14.02 -39.80
CA PHE A 126 -20.99 13.19 -40.59
C PHE A 126 -21.19 13.82 -41.98
N GLY A 127 -20.77 13.12 -43.04
CA GLY A 127 -20.79 13.61 -44.42
C GLY A 127 -19.41 13.79 -45.08
N GLU A 128 -18.31 13.79 -44.32
CA GLU A 128 -16.93 13.81 -44.86
C GLU A 128 -16.32 12.41 -45.03
N VAL A 129 -17.03 11.36 -44.57
CA VAL A 129 -16.69 9.98 -44.88
C VAL A 129 -17.01 9.76 -46.37
N ALA A 130 -15.97 9.71 -47.20
CA ALA A 130 -16.12 9.39 -48.61
C ALA A 130 -16.77 8.01 -48.76
N LEU A 131 -18.08 7.97 -49.02
CA LEU A 131 -18.85 6.75 -49.30
C LEU A 131 -18.44 6.13 -50.64
N GLN A 132 -17.93 6.96 -51.54
CA GLN A 132 -17.47 6.56 -52.85
C GLN A 132 -15.95 6.31 -52.79
N PRO A 133 -15.48 5.11 -53.20
CA PRO A 133 -14.05 4.87 -53.31
C PRO A 133 -13.44 5.89 -54.28
N PRO A 134 -12.19 6.34 -54.03
CA PRO A 134 -11.54 7.30 -54.91
C PRO A 134 -11.44 6.72 -56.32
N GLU A 135 -12.01 7.43 -57.28
CA GLU A 135 -11.92 7.03 -58.68
C GLU A 135 -10.51 7.32 -59.19
N LEU A 136 -9.80 6.24 -59.54
CA LEU A 136 -8.48 6.31 -60.14
C LEU A 136 -8.61 6.78 -61.60
N THR A 137 -8.76 8.08 -61.80
CA THR A 137 -8.83 8.72 -63.14
C THR A 137 -7.48 8.83 -63.82
N ALA A 138 -6.39 8.69 -63.05
CA ALA A 138 -5.03 8.71 -63.57
C ALA A 138 -4.63 7.34 -64.13
N LYS A 139 -4.16 7.31 -65.38
CA LYS A 139 -3.58 6.10 -65.98
C LYS A 139 -2.35 5.68 -65.16
N PRO A 140 -2.25 4.41 -64.72
CA PRO A 140 -1.09 3.96 -63.98
C PRO A 140 0.16 4.12 -64.84
N ARG A 141 1.27 4.60 -64.24
CA ARG A 141 2.50 4.99 -64.94
C ARG A 141 3.10 3.91 -65.85
N MET A 142 2.75 2.64 -65.63
CA MET A 142 3.20 1.48 -66.42
C MET A 142 2.17 0.97 -67.44
N SER A 143 1.01 1.61 -67.63
CA SER A 143 0.07 1.22 -68.69
C SER A 143 0.53 1.76 -70.04
N THR A 144 1.55 1.13 -70.62
CA THR A 144 1.80 1.28 -72.05
C THR A 144 0.69 0.56 -72.80
N SER A 145 -0.17 1.30 -73.51
CA SER A 145 -1.19 0.78 -74.42
C SER A 145 -0.55 0.21 -75.70
N ARG A 146 0.43 -0.67 -75.57
CA ARG A 146 1.02 -1.40 -76.69
C ARG A 146 0.79 -2.89 -76.46
N ASP A 147 -0.07 -3.39 -77.33
CA ASP A 147 -0.38 -4.79 -77.60
C ASP A 147 -1.12 -5.57 -76.51
N GLN A 148 -2.37 -5.91 -76.85
CA GLN A 148 -3.17 -6.93 -76.21
C GLN A 148 -2.29 -8.14 -75.83
N PRO A 149 -2.27 -8.56 -74.56
CA PRO A 149 -1.55 -9.77 -74.16
C PRO A 149 -2.13 -10.95 -74.95
N GLY A 150 -1.31 -11.56 -75.81
CA GLY A 150 -1.73 -12.67 -76.69
C GLY A 150 -1.44 -12.49 -78.18
N LYS A 151 -0.97 -11.30 -78.62
CA LYS A 151 -0.57 -11.08 -80.03
C LYS A 151 0.83 -11.60 -80.39
N LYS A 152 1.63 -12.00 -79.40
CA LYS A 152 2.92 -12.66 -79.63
C LYS A 152 2.65 -14.09 -80.09
N SER A 153 3.23 -14.53 -81.21
CA SER A 153 3.11 -15.92 -81.65
C SER A 153 3.69 -16.84 -80.57
N LEU A 154 2.82 -17.65 -79.96
CA LEU A 154 3.23 -18.62 -78.95
C LEU A 154 4.17 -19.65 -79.61
N MET A 155 5.26 -20.02 -78.95
CA MET A 155 6.21 -21.04 -79.46
C MET A 155 5.52 -22.33 -79.91
N LEU A 156 4.47 -22.75 -79.21
CA LEU A 156 3.65 -23.91 -79.57
C LEU A 156 3.04 -23.79 -80.97
N LYS A 157 2.64 -22.60 -81.42
CA LYS A 157 2.14 -22.37 -82.79
C LYS A 157 3.24 -22.61 -83.83
N MET A 158 4.51 -22.34 -83.51
CA MET A 158 5.62 -22.63 -84.41
C MET A 158 5.89 -24.13 -84.56
N LEU A 159 5.69 -24.91 -83.50
CA LEU A 159 5.92 -26.36 -83.51
C LEU A 159 4.77 -27.17 -84.13
N LEU A 160 3.54 -26.65 -84.03
CA LEU A 160 2.32 -27.35 -84.45
C LEU A 160 1.79 -26.90 -85.83
N SER A 161 2.37 -25.86 -86.44
CA SER A 161 1.95 -25.41 -87.78
C SER A 161 2.59 -26.29 -88.87
N PRO A 162 1.83 -26.75 -89.89
CA PRO A 162 2.24 -27.80 -90.82
C PRO A 162 3.28 -27.40 -91.89
N GLY A 163 4.09 -26.37 -91.63
CA GLY A 163 5.08 -25.85 -92.58
C GLY A 163 6.38 -25.31 -91.95
N GLY A 164 6.59 -25.50 -90.64
CA GLY A 164 7.82 -25.10 -89.97
C GLY A 164 8.85 -26.24 -89.98
N VAL A 165 9.96 -26.06 -90.69
CA VAL A 165 11.12 -26.96 -90.65
C VAL A 165 11.57 -27.22 -89.21
N SER A 166 11.43 -28.47 -88.75
CA SER A 166 11.93 -28.91 -87.44
C SER A 166 13.46 -28.91 -87.45
N GLN A 167 14.08 -27.96 -86.74
CA GLN A 167 15.50 -28.09 -86.41
C GLN A 167 15.66 -29.12 -85.29
N PRO A 168 16.66 -30.03 -85.33
CA PRO A 168 16.87 -30.98 -84.25
C PRO A 168 17.29 -30.25 -82.98
N LEU A 169 16.63 -30.57 -81.87
CA LEU A 169 16.98 -30.08 -80.54
C LEU A 169 18.40 -30.52 -80.20
N THR A 170 19.28 -29.57 -79.95
CA THR A 170 20.64 -29.82 -79.44
C THR A 170 20.53 -30.58 -78.12
N THR A 171 21.19 -31.73 -78.04
CA THR A 171 21.18 -32.60 -76.85
C THR A 171 21.81 -31.89 -75.65
N SER A 172 21.18 -32.01 -74.49
CA SER A 172 21.64 -31.40 -73.24
C SER A 172 22.97 -32.01 -72.77
N LEU A 173 23.97 -31.17 -72.48
CA LEU A 173 25.28 -31.56 -71.94
C LEU A 173 25.21 -32.36 -70.61
N ALA A 174 24.10 -32.26 -69.87
CA ALA A 174 23.88 -32.99 -68.61
C ALA A 174 23.69 -34.52 -68.77
N ARG A 175 23.68 -35.04 -70.00
CA ARG A 175 23.56 -36.47 -70.30
C ARG A 175 24.82 -37.09 -70.92
N GLN A 176 25.93 -36.35 -70.92
CA GLN A 176 27.24 -36.93 -71.18
C GLN A 176 27.77 -37.51 -69.86
N ARG A 177 27.84 -38.84 -69.77
CA ARG A 177 28.55 -39.56 -68.72
C ARG A 177 29.93 -39.94 -69.23
#